data_AF-A0A8H2K4D0-F1
#
_entry.id   AF-A0A8H2K4D0-F1
#
_cell.length_a   1.000
_cell.length_b   1.000
_cell.length_c   1.000
_cell.angle_alpha   90.00
_cell.angle_beta   90.00
_cell.angle_gamma   90.00
#
_symmetry.space_group_name_H-M   'P 1'
#
loop_
_entity.id
_entity.type
_entity.pdbx_description
1 polymer ?
#
loop_
_entity_poly.entity_id
_entity_poly.type
_entity_poly.pdbx_seq_one_letter_code
_entity_poly.pdbx_strand_id
1 'polypeptide(L)'
;MTLTPEDVVNKRFESTKFREGYDQDDVDDFLDEIVVELRRLNQENEELRQRLTAAESRSHEQSSVSNAPPPASAAAAIESAPAPAVPAVSAPEPASSALDDTNSTNNLLQLARRLHEEHVREGVAKRDALIAEGQASAAGLVADAESEQRAQLGSLKQEREAIEARIDSLRSFEREYREKLKSYIEGQLHELDSANLVSAGAQPETSQPETPQPQTPASQQPAPLAQPAGGHMPSQGFAAPQPAQQPPASFTGFSSN
;
A
#
# COMPACT_ATOMS: atom_id res chain seq x y z
N MET A 1 -5.58 8.47 32.44
CA MET A 1 -5.58 9.37 31.27
C MET A 1 -5.08 8.54 30.11
N THR A 2 -5.96 8.02 29.25
CA THR A 2 -5.55 7.26 28.07
C THR A 2 -5.45 8.23 26.90
N LEU A 3 -4.35 8.21 26.16
CA LEU A 3 -4.25 8.97 24.91
C LEU A 3 -5.35 8.50 23.96
N THR A 4 -6.06 9.44 23.38
CA THR A 4 -6.95 9.15 22.25
C THR A 4 -6.18 9.24 20.94
N PRO A 5 -6.62 8.55 19.87
CA PRO A 5 -6.02 8.71 18.54
C PRO A 5 -5.96 10.17 18.09
N GLU A 6 -6.97 10.96 18.45
CA GLU A 6 -7.05 12.38 18.12
C GLU A 6 -6.01 13.22 18.88
N ASP A 7 -5.60 12.79 20.09
CA ASP A 7 -4.55 13.48 20.85
C ASP A 7 -3.16 13.32 20.21
N VAL A 8 -2.95 12.19 19.51
CA VAL A 8 -1.68 11.90 18.82
C VAL A 8 -1.58 12.72 17.54
N VAL A 9 -2.64 12.77 16.74
CA VAL A 9 -2.69 13.58 15.50
C VAL A 9 -2.54 15.08 15.80
N ASN A 10 -3.14 15.56 16.89
CA ASN A 10 -3.05 16.97 17.26
C ASN A 10 -1.74 17.33 17.99
N LYS A 11 -0.85 16.36 18.25
CA LYS A 11 0.38 16.59 18.99
C LYS A 11 1.37 17.34 18.11
N ARG A 12 1.79 18.54 18.56
CA ARG A 12 2.91 19.27 17.95
C ARG A 12 4.12 19.26 18.87
N PHE A 13 5.27 18.89 18.31
CA PHE A 13 6.54 18.90 19.00
C PHE A 13 7.29 20.22 18.77
N GLU A 14 8.10 20.64 19.73
CA GLU A 14 8.95 21.83 19.59
C GLU A 14 10.20 21.49 18.76
N SER A 15 10.53 22.33 17.78
CA SER A 15 11.70 22.12 16.91
C SER A 15 13.01 22.49 17.64
N THR A 16 13.93 21.53 17.76
CA THR A 16 15.24 21.73 18.41
C THR A 16 16.30 22.15 17.40
N LYS A 17 16.58 23.45 17.30
CA LYS A 17 17.55 24.00 16.31
C LYS A 17 19.03 23.85 16.70
N PHE A 18 19.34 23.52 17.95
CA PHE A 18 20.71 23.51 18.49
C PHE A 18 21.18 22.15 19.02
N ARG A 19 20.38 21.10 18.81
CA ARG A 19 20.69 19.72 19.22
C ARG A 19 20.28 18.77 18.10
N GLU A 20 20.96 17.64 18.00
CA GLU A 20 20.52 16.51 17.16
C GLU A 20 19.10 16.14 17.58
N GLY A 21 18.16 16.37 16.67
CA GLY A 21 16.74 16.05 16.82
C GLY A 21 16.38 14.87 15.95
N TYR A 22 15.19 14.31 16.18
CA TYR A 22 14.58 13.37 15.26
C TYR A 22 14.20 14.09 13.97
N ASP A 23 14.25 13.37 12.85
CA ASP A 23 13.71 13.87 11.59
C ASP A 23 12.19 14.03 11.75
N GLN A 24 11.66 15.15 11.26
CA GLN A 24 10.23 15.45 11.42
C GLN A 24 9.38 14.49 10.59
N ASP A 25 9.82 14.16 9.37
CA ASP A 25 9.05 13.32 8.45
C ASP A 25 9.01 11.88 8.99
N ASP A 26 10.13 11.35 9.50
CA ASP A 26 10.19 10.02 10.13
C ASP A 26 9.31 9.93 11.39
N VAL A 27 9.23 11.01 12.17
CA VAL A 27 8.36 11.08 13.35
C VAL A 27 6.90 11.13 12.94
N ASP A 28 6.56 11.90 11.91
CA ASP A 28 5.19 12.01 11.40
C ASP A 28 4.71 10.64 10.85
N ASP A 29 5.54 9.92 10.07
CA ASP A 29 5.24 8.57 9.57
C ASP A 29 5.00 7.56 10.72
N PHE A 30 5.83 7.60 11.76
CA PHE A 30 5.68 6.73 12.93
C PHE A 30 4.41 7.04 13.74
N LEU A 31 4.02 8.32 13.83
CA LEU A 31 2.80 8.72 14.51
C LEU A 31 1.54 8.27 13.75
N ASP A 32 1.57 8.27 12.42
CA ASP A 32 0.49 7.73 11.60
C ASP A 32 0.28 6.23 11.87
N GLU A 33 1.36 5.44 11.95
CA GLU A 33 1.30 4.02 12.32
C GLU A 33 0.68 3.83 13.71
N ILE A 34 1.10 4.63 14.70
CA ILE A 34 0.56 4.59 16.06
C ILE A 34 -0.94 4.91 16.07
N VAL A 35 -1.40 5.88 15.28
CA VAL A 35 -2.82 6.25 15.22
C VAL A 35 -3.67 5.11 14.68
N VAL A 36 -3.18 4.41 13.65
CA VAL A 36 -3.85 3.23 13.07
C VAL A 36 -3.97 2.12 14.11
N GLU A 37 -2.88 1.76 14.79
CA GLU A 37 -2.90 0.72 15.83
C GLU A 37 -3.74 1.12 17.05
N LEU A 38 -3.71 2.39 17.46
CA LEU A 38 -4.50 2.85 18.60
C LEU A 38 -6.01 2.82 18.29
N ARG A 39 -6.41 3.11 17.05
CA ARG A 39 -7.80 2.93 16.60
C ARG A 39 -8.18 1.44 16.59
N ARG A 40 -7.31 0.57 16.07
CA ARG A 40 -7.50 -0.88 16.05
C ARG A 40 -7.68 -1.45 17.45
N LEU A 41 -6.78 -1.11 18.38
CA LEU A 41 -6.82 -1.58 19.77
C LEU A 41 -8.04 -1.07 20.54
N ASN A 42 -8.48 0.17 20.30
CA ASN A 42 -9.70 0.68 20.92
C ASN A 42 -10.93 -0.07 20.40
N GLN A 43 -11.02 -0.31 19.09
CA GLN A 43 -12.12 -1.09 18.52
C GLN A 43 -12.14 -2.53 19.04
N GLU A 44 -10.97 -3.18 19.15
CA GLU A 44 -10.85 -4.52 19.73
C GLU A 44 -11.24 -4.52 21.21
N ASN A 45 -10.84 -3.51 21.99
CA ASN A 45 -11.27 -3.39 23.39
C ASN A 45 -12.79 -3.20 23.53
N GLU A 46 -13.39 -2.38 22.67
CA GLU A 46 -14.84 -2.18 22.64
C GLU A 46 -15.57 -3.48 22.30
N GLU A 47 -15.10 -4.22 21.29
CA GLU A 47 -15.65 -5.51 20.92
C GLU A 47 -15.52 -6.54 22.06
N LEU A 48 -14.35 -6.62 22.71
CA LEU A 48 -14.12 -7.51 23.85
C LEU A 48 -15.02 -7.15 25.04
N ARG A 49 -15.19 -5.85 25.34
CA ARG A 49 -16.11 -5.39 26.38
C ARG A 49 -17.55 -5.75 26.05
N GLN A 50 -18.00 -5.57 24.81
CA GLN A 50 -19.33 -5.97 24.37
C GLN A 50 -19.54 -7.49 24.51
N ARG A 51 -18.55 -8.29 24.11
CA ARG A 51 -18.60 -9.76 24.27
C ARG A 51 -18.69 -10.17 25.74
N LEU A 52 -17.96 -9.50 26.63
CA LEU A 52 -18.06 -9.74 28.08
C LEU A 52 -19.44 -9.40 28.62
N THR A 53 -19.99 -8.23 28.28
CA THR A 53 -21.34 -7.84 28.72
C THR A 53 -22.42 -8.79 28.19
N ALA A 54 -22.30 -9.26 26.94
CA ALA A 54 -23.21 -10.23 26.36
C ALA A 54 -23.11 -11.61 27.02
N ALA A 55 -21.89 -12.06 27.33
CA ALA A 55 -21.65 -13.31 28.05
C ALA A 55 -22.16 -13.24 29.50
N GLU A 56 -21.94 -12.11 30.17
CA GLU A 56 -22.42 -11.85 31.52
C GLU A 56 -23.95 -11.83 31.58
N SER A 57 -24.61 -11.18 30.61
CA SER A 57 -26.07 -11.18 30.48
C SER A 57 -26.63 -12.59 30.27
N ARG A 58 -26.01 -13.38 29.39
CA ARG A 58 -26.37 -14.78 29.15
C ARG A 58 -26.16 -15.64 30.41
N SER A 59 -25.09 -15.40 31.16
CA SER A 59 -24.81 -16.09 32.41
C SER A 59 -25.84 -15.74 33.50
N HIS A 60 -26.28 -14.47 33.56
CA HIS A 60 -27.28 -14.01 34.53
C HIS A 60 -28.65 -14.64 34.24
N GLU A 61 -29.04 -14.72 32.97
CA GLU A 61 -30.28 -15.38 32.54
C GLU A 61 -30.23 -16.89 32.87
N GLN A 62 -29.12 -17.56 32.60
CA GLN A 62 -28.94 -18.99 32.92
C GLN A 62 -28.88 -19.28 34.43
N SER A 63 -28.34 -18.34 35.21
CA SER A 63 -28.34 -18.38 36.67
C SER A 63 -29.75 -18.17 37.24
N SER A 64 -30.53 -17.28 36.64
CA SER A 64 -31.92 -17.00 37.05
C SER A 64 -32.86 -18.18 36.77
N VAL A 65 -32.64 -18.91 35.67
CA VAL A 65 -33.38 -20.15 35.34
C VAL A 65 -32.97 -21.31 36.26
N SER A 66 -31.73 -21.32 36.76
CA SER A 66 -31.24 -22.35 37.69
C SER A 66 -31.57 -22.08 39.17
N ASN A 67 -32.04 -20.87 39.50
CA ASN A 67 -32.39 -20.45 40.88
C ASN A 67 -33.88 -20.09 41.06
N ALA A 68 -34.75 -20.45 40.11
CA ALA A 68 -36.19 -20.29 40.26
C ALA A 68 -36.78 -21.38 41.20
N PRO A 69 -37.48 -21.02 42.30
CA PRO A 69 -38.20 -21.99 43.12
C PRO A 69 -39.39 -22.58 42.33
N PRO A 70 -39.80 -23.84 42.57
CA PRO A 70 -40.97 -24.41 41.91
C PRO A 70 -42.24 -23.64 42.32
N PRO A 71 -43.15 -23.27 41.39
CA PRO A 71 -44.33 -22.50 41.74
C PRO A 71 -45.46 -23.40 42.29
N ALA A 72 -46.01 -23.00 43.44
CA ALA A 72 -47.26 -23.54 43.99
C ALA A 72 -48.31 -22.41 44.20
N SER A 73 -49.24 -22.34 43.23
CA SER A 73 -50.70 -22.05 43.30
C SER A 73 -51.32 -20.67 43.69
N ALA A 74 -52.37 -20.33 42.90
CA ALA A 74 -53.59 -19.52 43.12
C ALA A 74 -53.54 -17.98 42.92
N ALA A 75 -54.47 -17.27 42.26
CA ALA A 75 -55.68 -17.56 41.49
C ALA A 75 -56.24 -16.26 40.82
N ALA A 76 -57.14 -16.42 39.83
CA ALA A 76 -58.25 -15.53 39.36
C ALA A 76 -58.11 -14.74 38.04
N ALA A 77 -58.75 -15.26 36.95
CA ALA A 77 -59.76 -14.57 36.11
C ALA A 77 -60.11 -15.37 34.82
N ILE A 78 -61.12 -16.23 34.96
CA ILE A 78 -62.09 -16.83 34.02
C ILE A 78 -62.36 -16.11 32.67
N GLU A 79 -62.25 -16.83 31.55
CA GLU A 79 -63.27 -16.85 30.48
C GLU A 79 -63.33 -18.24 29.78
N SER A 80 -64.53 -18.82 29.82
CA SER A 80 -65.10 -20.06 29.26
C SER A 80 -64.94 -20.20 27.73
N ALA A 81 -64.98 -21.33 27.01
CA ALA A 81 -65.26 -22.79 27.12
C ALA A 81 -65.29 -23.33 25.64
N PRO A 82 -65.52 -24.62 25.30
CA PRO A 82 -65.43 -25.88 26.05
C PRO A 82 -64.50 -26.92 25.38
N ALA A 83 -63.87 -27.78 26.19
CA ALA A 83 -63.41 -29.11 25.77
C ALA A 83 -64.28 -30.15 26.49
N PRO A 84 -64.89 -31.13 25.79
CA PRO A 84 -65.74 -32.13 26.41
C PRO A 84 -64.90 -33.12 27.23
N ALA A 85 -65.50 -33.55 28.34
CA ALA A 85 -64.94 -34.49 29.29
C ALA A 85 -65.18 -35.96 28.91
N VAL A 86 -64.34 -36.81 29.52
CA VAL A 86 -64.43 -38.26 29.82
C VAL A 86 -64.27 -39.25 28.65
N PRO A 87 -63.85 -40.52 28.88
CA PRO A 87 -63.44 -41.19 30.12
C PRO A 87 -62.12 -42.00 30.02
N ALA A 88 -61.58 -42.36 31.19
CA ALA A 88 -60.67 -43.50 31.33
C ALA A 88 -61.39 -44.79 30.88
N VAL A 89 -60.77 -45.54 29.97
CA VAL A 89 -61.18 -46.89 29.58
C VAL A 89 -59.98 -47.82 29.70
N SER A 90 -60.10 -48.72 30.67
CA SER A 90 -59.77 -50.15 30.62
C SER A 90 -58.65 -50.63 29.71
N ALA A 91 -57.69 -51.31 30.34
CA ALA A 91 -56.84 -52.31 29.71
C ALA A 91 -57.67 -53.34 28.91
N PRO A 92 -57.18 -53.74 27.72
CA PRO A 92 -57.41 -55.07 27.20
C PRO A 92 -56.10 -55.80 26.90
N GLU A 93 -56.22 -57.12 26.96
CA GLU A 93 -55.21 -58.16 26.73
C GLU A 93 -54.51 -58.10 25.35
N PRO A 94 -53.34 -58.77 25.22
CA PRO A 94 -52.65 -58.93 23.96
C PRO A 94 -53.19 -60.14 23.19
N ALA A 95 -53.67 -59.95 21.96
CA ALA A 95 -53.56 -60.96 20.89
C ALA A 95 -54.12 -60.43 19.57
N SER A 96 -53.41 -60.75 18.48
CA SER A 96 -53.83 -60.76 17.06
C SER A 96 -53.64 -59.51 16.16
N SER A 97 -52.54 -58.75 16.34
CA SER A 97 -51.92 -57.91 15.26
C SER A 97 -50.38 -57.90 15.24
N ALA A 98 -49.71 -58.70 16.09
CA ALA A 98 -48.27 -58.61 16.34
C ALA A 98 -47.35 -58.85 15.11
N LEU A 99 -47.87 -59.50 14.05
CA LEU A 99 -47.11 -59.74 12.82
C LEU A 99 -47.13 -58.53 11.86
N ASP A 100 -48.20 -57.73 11.83
CA ASP A 100 -48.30 -56.54 10.98
C ASP A 100 -47.59 -55.32 11.59
N ASP A 101 -47.58 -55.20 12.93
CA ASP A 101 -46.78 -54.19 13.63
C ASP A 101 -45.27 -54.45 13.47
N THR A 102 -44.85 -55.72 13.49
CA THR A 102 -43.44 -56.11 13.27
C THR A 102 -42.99 -55.83 11.83
N ASN A 103 -43.85 -56.04 10.83
CA ASN A 103 -43.54 -55.69 9.44
C ASN A 103 -43.54 -54.16 9.21
N SER A 104 -44.46 -53.44 9.84
CA SER A 104 -44.54 -51.97 9.76
C SER A 104 -43.33 -51.29 10.41
N THR A 105 -42.87 -51.79 11.56
CA THR A 105 -41.64 -51.31 12.21
C THR A 105 -40.39 -51.63 11.39
N ASN A 106 -40.33 -52.77 10.71
CA ASN A 106 -39.23 -53.08 9.78
C ASN A 106 -39.21 -52.12 8.58
N ASN A 107 -40.37 -51.84 7.98
CA ASN A 107 -40.49 -50.87 6.89
C ASN A 107 -40.10 -49.44 7.33
N LEU A 108 -40.49 -49.03 8.55
CA LEU A 108 -40.07 -47.74 9.13
C LEU A 108 -38.55 -47.67 9.32
N LEU A 109 -37.92 -48.74 9.81
CA LEU A 109 -36.46 -48.80 9.97
C LEU A 109 -35.74 -48.77 8.63
N GLN A 110 -36.28 -49.41 7.59
CA GLN A 110 -35.75 -49.34 6.24
C GLN A 110 -35.86 -47.92 5.65
N LEU A 111 -36.99 -47.25 5.87
CA LEU A 111 -37.19 -45.86 5.45
C LEU A 111 -36.24 -44.91 6.20
N ALA A 112 -36.12 -45.07 7.52
CA ALA A 112 -35.21 -44.27 8.35
C ALA A 112 -33.74 -44.45 7.93
N ARG A 113 -33.32 -45.69 7.62
CA ARG A 113 -31.97 -45.96 7.08
C ARG A 113 -31.76 -45.29 5.73
N ARG A 114 -32.70 -45.42 4.79
CA ARG A 114 -32.61 -44.76 3.48
C ARG A 114 -32.52 -43.24 3.60
N LEU A 115 -33.38 -42.64 4.43
CA LEU A 115 -33.35 -41.20 4.67
C LEU A 115 -32.03 -40.75 5.29
N HIS A 116 -31.47 -41.54 6.22
CA HIS A 116 -30.18 -41.25 6.81
C HIS A 116 -29.05 -41.37 5.79
N GLU A 117 -29.02 -42.43 4.98
CA GLU A 117 -28.04 -42.61 3.90
C GLU A 117 -28.11 -41.49 2.87
N GLU A 118 -29.31 -41.00 2.56
CA GLU A 118 -29.53 -39.82 1.71
C GLU A 118 -28.94 -38.56 2.36
N HIS A 119 -29.26 -38.29 3.63
CA HIS A 119 -28.71 -37.14 4.35
C HIS A 119 -27.18 -37.20 4.48
N VAL A 120 -26.60 -38.39 4.70
CA VAL A 120 -25.15 -38.60 4.74
C VAL A 120 -24.56 -38.33 3.37
N ARG A 121 -25.17 -38.84 2.29
CA ARG A 121 -24.72 -38.58 0.92
C ARG A 121 -24.78 -37.09 0.59
N GLU A 122 -25.85 -36.40 0.97
CA GLU A 122 -25.96 -34.95 0.81
C GLU A 122 -24.90 -34.19 1.62
N GLY A 123 -24.66 -34.60 2.87
CA GLY A 123 -23.64 -33.99 3.72
C GLY A 123 -22.24 -34.15 3.13
N VAL A 124 -21.92 -35.33 2.63
CA VAL A 124 -20.65 -35.60 1.94
C VAL A 124 -20.55 -34.77 0.66
N ALA A 125 -21.59 -34.73 -0.17
CA ALA A 125 -21.59 -33.92 -1.40
C ALA A 125 -21.41 -32.43 -1.12
N LYS A 126 -22.10 -31.89 -0.10
CA LYS A 126 -21.96 -30.49 0.33
C LYS A 126 -20.55 -30.21 0.86
N ARG A 127 -19.99 -31.10 1.67
CA ARG A 127 -18.61 -31.01 2.15
C ARG A 127 -17.62 -30.99 0.98
N ASP A 128 -17.73 -31.93 0.07
CA ASP A 128 -16.80 -32.06 -1.05
C ASP A 128 -16.91 -30.85 -2.00
N ALA A 129 -18.11 -30.32 -2.20
CA ALA A 129 -18.32 -29.07 -2.93
C ALA A 129 -17.63 -27.88 -2.25
N LEU A 130 -17.78 -27.72 -0.93
CA LEU A 130 -17.11 -26.65 -0.17
C LEU A 130 -15.58 -26.78 -0.19
N ILE A 131 -15.06 -28.01 -0.12
CA ILE A 131 -13.63 -28.27 -0.24
C ILE A 131 -13.13 -27.89 -1.64
N ALA A 132 -13.86 -28.29 -2.69
CA ALA A 132 -13.50 -27.96 -4.06
C ALA A 132 -13.52 -26.44 -4.31
N GLU A 133 -14.53 -25.73 -3.79
CA GLU A 133 -14.63 -24.27 -3.87
C GLU A 133 -13.49 -23.59 -3.10
N GLY A 134 -13.17 -24.06 -1.89
CA GLY A 134 -12.06 -23.55 -1.11
C GLY A 134 -10.71 -23.77 -1.78
N GLN A 135 -10.50 -24.96 -2.37
CA GLN A 135 -9.29 -25.27 -3.12
C GLN A 135 -9.17 -24.44 -4.41
N ALA A 136 -10.28 -24.26 -5.14
CA ALA A 136 -10.30 -23.41 -6.34
C ALA A 136 -10.00 -21.95 -6.00
N SER A 137 -10.58 -21.42 -4.92
CA SER A 137 -10.33 -20.06 -4.44
C SER A 137 -8.88 -19.88 -3.98
N ALA A 138 -8.33 -20.84 -3.23
CA ALA A 138 -6.94 -20.83 -2.81
C ALA A 138 -5.98 -20.90 -4.01
N ALA A 139 -6.25 -21.76 -4.99
CA ALA A 139 -5.46 -21.86 -6.22
C ALA A 139 -5.49 -20.56 -7.03
N GLY A 140 -6.66 -19.90 -7.11
CA GLY A 140 -6.79 -18.58 -7.73
C GLY A 140 -5.93 -17.53 -7.03
N LEU A 141 -6.05 -17.42 -5.71
CA LEU A 141 -5.28 -16.44 -4.92
C LEU A 141 -3.77 -16.66 -5.03
N VAL A 142 -3.30 -17.91 -5.04
CA VAL A 142 -1.88 -18.23 -5.25
C VAL A 142 -1.43 -17.83 -6.66
N ALA A 143 -2.24 -18.11 -7.69
CA ALA A 143 -1.90 -17.73 -9.06
C ALA A 143 -1.83 -16.21 -9.23
N ASP A 144 -2.76 -15.46 -8.64
CA ASP A 144 -2.78 -14.00 -8.65
C ASP A 144 -1.56 -13.43 -7.91
N ALA A 145 -1.27 -13.93 -6.71
CA ALA A 145 -0.10 -13.52 -5.93
C ALA A 145 1.23 -13.82 -6.66
N GLU A 146 1.34 -14.99 -7.29
CA GLU A 146 2.51 -15.32 -8.10
C GLU A 146 2.65 -14.42 -9.34
N SER A 147 1.53 -14.04 -9.97
CA SER A 147 1.51 -13.12 -11.11
C SER A 147 2.00 -11.74 -10.70
N GLU A 148 1.46 -11.19 -9.61
CA GLU A 148 1.88 -9.91 -9.04
C GLU A 148 3.35 -9.93 -8.62
N GLN A 149 3.80 -11.00 -7.95
CA GLN A 149 5.20 -11.18 -7.57
C GLN A 149 6.11 -11.18 -8.81
N ARG A 150 5.74 -11.88 -9.87
CA ARG A 150 6.51 -11.89 -11.14
C ARG A 150 6.54 -10.51 -11.77
N ALA A 151 5.44 -9.76 -11.73
CA ALA A 151 5.37 -8.40 -12.25
C ALA A 151 6.27 -7.44 -11.46
N GLN A 152 6.21 -7.47 -10.13
CA GLN A 152 7.06 -6.66 -9.25
C GLN A 152 8.54 -7.00 -9.39
N LEU A 153 8.89 -8.29 -9.47
CA LEU A 153 10.27 -8.70 -9.74
C LEU A 153 10.73 -8.27 -11.14
N GLY A 154 9.81 -8.20 -12.10
CA GLY A 154 10.07 -7.65 -13.42
C GLY A 154 10.39 -6.15 -13.39
N SER A 155 9.58 -5.34 -12.71
CA SER A 155 9.81 -3.90 -12.58
C SER A 155 11.11 -3.61 -11.82
N LEU A 156 11.35 -4.27 -10.69
CA LEU A 156 12.58 -4.10 -9.91
C LEU A 156 13.83 -4.48 -10.71
N LYS A 157 13.76 -5.51 -11.57
CA LYS A 157 14.86 -5.85 -12.48
C LYS A 157 15.11 -4.75 -13.50
N GLN A 158 14.05 -4.20 -14.10
CA GLN A 158 14.17 -3.09 -15.07
C GLN A 158 14.75 -1.84 -14.41
N GLU A 159 14.29 -1.49 -13.20
CA GLU A 159 14.85 -0.37 -12.43
C GLU A 159 16.32 -0.59 -12.09
N ARG A 160 16.68 -1.81 -11.64
CA ARG A 160 18.07 -2.17 -11.38
C ARG A 160 18.92 -2.00 -12.64
N GLU A 161 18.50 -2.55 -13.77
CA GLU A 161 19.22 -2.43 -15.05
C GLU A 161 19.36 -0.96 -15.49
N ALA A 162 18.31 -0.14 -15.31
CA ALA A 162 18.35 1.28 -15.62
C ALA A 162 19.35 2.05 -14.72
N ILE A 163 19.38 1.73 -13.42
CA ILE A 163 20.34 2.31 -12.48
C ILE A 163 21.76 1.87 -12.81
N GLU A 164 21.98 0.59 -13.11
CA GLU A 164 23.28 0.06 -13.52
C GLU A 164 23.78 0.76 -14.80
N ALA A 165 22.94 0.89 -15.81
CA ALA A 165 23.27 1.63 -17.04
C ALA A 165 23.60 3.11 -16.76
N ARG A 166 22.86 3.75 -15.83
CA ARG A 166 23.15 5.13 -15.43
C ARG A 166 24.51 5.23 -14.73
N ILE A 167 24.85 4.30 -13.84
CA ILE A 167 26.17 4.25 -13.18
C ILE A 167 27.28 4.14 -14.21
N ASP A 168 27.14 3.25 -15.20
CA ASP A 168 28.16 3.07 -16.24
C ASP A 168 28.31 4.33 -17.11
N SER A 169 27.20 5.01 -17.44
CA SER A 169 27.24 6.28 -18.16
C SER A 169 27.93 7.40 -17.36
N LEU A 170 27.73 7.46 -16.03
CA LEU A 170 28.39 8.43 -15.17
C LEU A 170 29.89 8.13 -15.06
N ARG A 171 30.27 6.85 -15.00
CA ARG A 171 31.67 6.43 -14.99
C ARG A 171 32.38 6.73 -16.32
N SER A 172 31.71 6.53 -17.46
CA SER A 172 32.29 6.93 -18.76
C SER A 172 32.41 8.45 -18.86
N PHE A 173 31.38 9.19 -18.47
CA PHE A 173 31.39 10.64 -18.42
C PHE A 173 32.53 11.18 -17.53
N GLU A 174 32.75 10.60 -16.35
CA GLU A 174 33.85 10.99 -15.46
C GLU A 174 35.23 10.76 -16.12
N ARG A 175 35.42 9.61 -16.78
CA ARG A 175 36.68 9.31 -17.50
C ARG A 175 36.91 10.31 -18.63
N GLU A 176 35.91 10.51 -19.49
CA GLU A 176 35.98 11.45 -20.61
C GLU A 176 36.19 12.89 -20.14
N TYR A 177 35.52 13.31 -19.05
CA TYR A 177 35.69 14.62 -18.46
C TYR A 177 37.11 14.83 -17.91
N ARG A 178 37.68 13.82 -17.23
CA ARG A 178 39.08 13.86 -16.76
C ARG A 178 40.06 13.95 -17.91
N GLU A 179 39.87 13.17 -18.97
CA GLU A 179 40.71 13.23 -20.16
C GLU A 179 40.63 14.59 -20.85
N LYS A 180 39.41 15.14 -21.00
CA LYS A 180 39.20 16.48 -21.55
C LYS A 180 39.89 17.55 -20.70
N LEU A 181 39.74 17.50 -19.37
CA LEU A 181 40.40 18.44 -18.47
C LEU A 181 41.93 18.34 -18.56
N LYS A 182 42.47 17.11 -18.62
CA LYS A 182 43.91 16.88 -18.80
C LYS A 182 44.40 17.49 -20.12
N SER A 183 43.74 17.18 -21.25
CA SER A 183 44.12 17.74 -22.56
C SER A 183 44.02 19.26 -22.60
N TYR A 184 43.05 19.86 -21.91
CA TYR A 184 42.89 21.30 -21.82
C TYR A 184 44.04 21.95 -21.06
N ILE A 185 44.40 21.40 -19.90
CA ILE A 185 45.54 21.90 -19.10
C ILE A 185 46.86 21.70 -19.85
N GLU A 186 47.08 20.54 -20.46
CA GLU A 186 48.28 20.28 -21.28
C GLU A 186 48.37 21.24 -22.48
N GLY A 187 47.23 21.52 -23.14
CA GLY A 187 47.14 22.51 -24.21
C GLY A 187 47.50 23.93 -23.73
N GLN A 188 46.95 24.37 -22.60
CA GLN A 188 47.28 25.68 -22.01
C GLN A 188 48.75 25.78 -21.62
N LEU A 189 49.33 24.72 -21.05
CA LEU A 189 50.76 24.69 -20.73
C LEU A 189 51.62 24.77 -22.00
N HIS A 190 51.27 24.04 -23.06
CA HIS A 190 52.01 24.08 -24.31
C HIS A 190 51.92 25.45 -24.99
N GLU A 191 50.77 26.12 -24.93
CA GLU A 191 50.61 27.48 -25.43
C GLU A 191 51.49 28.47 -24.64
N LEU A 192 51.53 28.36 -23.31
CA LEU A 192 52.42 29.17 -22.46
C LEU A 192 53.90 28.90 -22.75
N ASP A 193 54.31 27.64 -22.91
CA ASP A 193 55.69 27.29 -23.27
C ASP A 193 56.04 27.84 -24.65
N SER A 194 55.13 27.75 -25.63
CA SER A 194 55.34 28.31 -26.97
C SER A 194 55.44 29.83 -26.95
N ALA A 195 54.59 30.52 -26.18
CA ALA A 195 54.65 31.96 -25.98
C ALA A 195 55.95 32.37 -25.27
N ASN A 196 56.42 31.57 -24.32
CA ASN A 196 57.68 31.79 -23.62
C ASN A 196 58.89 31.56 -24.56
N LEU A 197 58.86 30.55 -25.44
CA LEU A 197 59.90 30.36 -26.46
C LEU A 197 59.95 31.50 -27.47
N VAL A 198 58.79 32.01 -27.92
CA VAL A 198 58.71 33.17 -28.81
C VAL A 198 59.26 34.43 -28.11
N SER A 199 58.99 34.59 -26.82
CA SER A 199 59.55 35.67 -25.99
C SER A 199 61.07 35.53 -25.77
N ALA A 200 61.57 34.32 -25.53
CA ALA A 200 62.99 34.04 -25.31
C ALA A 200 63.84 34.13 -26.60
N GLY A 201 63.25 33.87 -27.77
CA GLY A 201 63.86 34.10 -29.08
C GLY A 201 63.88 35.57 -29.50
N ALA A 202 63.12 36.43 -28.83
CA ALA A 202 63.12 37.87 -29.03
C ALA A 202 64.11 38.55 -28.07
N GLN A 203 65.41 38.52 -28.40
CA GLN A 203 66.32 39.55 -27.90
C GLN A 203 65.91 40.92 -28.48
N PRO A 204 66.02 42.01 -27.70
CA PRO A 204 65.51 43.32 -28.08
C PRO A 204 66.50 44.02 -29.01
N GLU A 205 66.14 44.20 -30.28
CA GLU A 205 66.65 45.34 -31.03
C GLU A 205 65.98 46.58 -30.44
N THR A 206 66.73 47.26 -29.56
CA THR A 206 66.36 48.55 -28.98
C THR A 206 66.29 49.61 -30.07
N SER A 207 65.12 50.24 -30.24
CA SER A 207 65.01 51.60 -30.80
C SER A 207 63.75 52.25 -30.19
N GLN A 208 63.98 53.24 -29.32
CA GLN A 208 62.96 54.18 -28.85
C GLN A 208 62.70 55.28 -29.91
N PRO A 209 61.96 56.38 -29.63
CA PRO A 209 60.51 56.48 -29.76
C PRO A 209 60.09 57.62 -30.70
N GLU A 210 58.92 57.55 -31.32
CA GLU A 210 58.29 58.75 -31.92
C GLU A 210 56.81 58.81 -31.57
N THR A 211 56.46 59.80 -30.74
CA THR A 211 55.11 60.30 -30.54
C THR A 211 54.73 61.15 -31.75
N PRO A 212 53.50 61.04 -32.27
CA PRO A 212 52.52 62.09 -31.93
C PRO A 212 51.09 61.56 -31.69
N GLN A 213 50.42 62.18 -30.71
CA GLN A 213 48.96 62.19 -30.49
C GLN A 213 48.23 63.07 -31.55
N PRO A 214 46.89 63.22 -31.52
CA PRO A 214 45.80 62.24 -31.41
C PRO A 214 44.65 62.53 -32.42
N GLN A 215 43.86 61.54 -32.88
CA GLN A 215 42.45 61.78 -33.28
C GLN A 215 41.55 60.57 -32.99
N THR A 216 40.45 60.85 -32.30
CA THR A 216 39.27 59.99 -32.09
C THR A 216 38.36 60.06 -33.34
N PRO A 217 37.41 59.10 -33.57
CA PRO A 217 36.14 59.13 -32.85
C PRO A 217 35.52 57.76 -32.46
N ALA A 218 34.82 57.81 -31.31
CA ALA A 218 33.50 57.23 -31.02
C ALA A 218 33.20 55.75 -31.32
N SER A 219 32.90 54.99 -30.26
CA SER A 219 31.56 54.39 -29.96
C SER A 219 31.66 53.61 -28.64
N GLN A 220 31.22 54.23 -27.54
CA GLN A 220 29.97 53.95 -26.84
C GLN A 220 29.93 52.60 -26.12
N GLN A 221 30.30 52.67 -24.83
CA GLN A 221 29.82 51.82 -23.76
C GLN A 221 28.56 52.47 -23.15
N PRO A 222 27.70 51.70 -22.48
CA PRO A 222 27.24 52.16 -21.18
C PRO A 222 27.48 51.17 -20.04
N ALA A 223 27.64 51.78 -18.89
CA ALA A 223 28.06 51.26 -17.59
C ALA A 223 27.00 50.40 -16.87
N PRO A 224 27.38 49.69 -15.79
CA PRO A 224 26.45 48.94 -14.95
C PRO A 224 25.86 49.83 -13.84
N LEU A 225 24.62 49.59 -13.41
CA LEU A 225 24.12 50.12 -12.14
C LEU A 225 22.97 49.29 -11.53
N ALA A 226 23.17 48.96 -10.25
CA ALA A 226 22.23 48.89 -9.12
C ALA A 226 21.09 47.84 -9.04
N GLN A 227 21.01 47.27 -7.82
CA GLN A 227 19.87 46.56 -7.21
C GLN A 227 18.59 47.42 -7.17
N PRO A 228 17.42 46.79 -6.94
CA PRO A 228 16.82 46.97 -5.61
C PRO A 228 16.18 45.70 -5.02
N ALA A 229 15.96 45.77 -3.70
CA ALA A 229 15.30 44.78 -2.88
C ALA A 229 13.78 44.66 -3.15
N GLY A 230 13.25 43.45 -2.94
CA GLY A 230 11.91 43.23 -2.37
C GLY A 230 10.81 42.70 -3.29
N GLY A 231 10.46 41.42 -3.11
CA GLY A 231 9.06 40.97 -3.13
C GLY A 231 8.62 39.94 -4.19
N HIS A 232 8.22 38.78 -3.69
CA HIS A 232 7.19 37.85 -4.22
C HIS A 232 7.57 36.71 -5.19
N MET A 233 7.59 35.50 -4.59
CA MET A 233 7.25 34.17 -5.14
C MET A 233 5.92 34.18 -5.93
N PRO A 234 5.68 33.29 -6.92
CA PRO A 234 5.52 31.86 -6.67
C PRO A 234 6.21 30.88 -7.64
N SER A 235 6.48 29.70 -7.10
CA SER A 235 6.90 28.46 -7.72
C SER A 235 5.96 28.02 -8.87
N GLN A 236 6.50 27.84 -10.07
CA GLN A 236 5.92 26.97 -11.09
C GLN A 236 6.93 25.89 -11.48
N GLY A 237 6.42 24.66 -11.58
CA GLY A 237 7.17 23.43 -11.62
C GLY A 237 8.15 23.31 -12.78
N PHE A 238 9.28 22.64 -12.50
CA PHE A 238 10.16 22.14 -13.53
C PHE A 238 9.48 20.96 -14.24
N ALA A 239 8.95 21.26 -15.41
CA ALA A 239 8.54 20.27 -16.40
C ALA A 239 9.78 19.52 -16.94
N ALA A 240 9.58 18.24 -17.22
CA ALA A 240 10.55 17.30 -17.77
C ALA A 240 11.24 17.81 -19.06
N PRO A 241 12.51 17.41 -19.33
CA PRO A 241 13.14 17.73 -20.61
C PRO A 241 12.49 16.92 -21.75
N GLN A 242 11.96 17.62 -22.74
CA GLN A 242 11.48 17.07 -24.00
C GLN A 242 12.65 16.44 -24.80
N PRO A 243 12.42 15.32 -25.52
CA PRO A 243 13.43 14.75 -26.41
C PRO A 243 13.62 15.61 -27.68
N ALA A 244 14.86 15.57 -28.18
CA ALA A 244 15.36 16.36 -29.30
C ALA A 244 14.54 16.23 -30.60
N GLN A 245 14.42 17.35 -31.28
CA GLN A 245 13.84 17.51 -32.62
C GLN A 245 14.59 16.63 -33.65
N GLN A 246 13.83 15.85 -34.41
CA GLN A 246 14.28 15.25 -35.68
C GLN A 246 14.40 16.34 -36.77
N PRO A 247 15.34 16.23 -37.72
CA PRO A 247 15.41 17.14 -38.86
C PRO A 247 14.33 16.80 -39.92
N PRO A 248 13.90 17.78 -40.74
CA PRO A 248 12.82 17.56 -41.70
C PRO A 248 13.30 16.79 -42.93
N ALA A 249 12.75 15.58 -43.16
CA ALA A 249 12.86 14.88 -44.43
C ALA A 249 11.82 15.44 -45.41
N SER A 250 12.28 16.28 -46.33
CA SER A 250 11.52 16.66 -47.51
C SER A 250 11.87 15.71 -48.67
N PHE A 251 10.89 14.88 -49.05
CA PHE A 251 10.45 14.62 -50.42
C PHE A 251 11.41 13.95 -51.44
N THR A 252 11.10 12.71 -51.85
CA THR A 252 10.69 12.33 -53.23
C THR A 252 10.58 10.81 -53.34
N GLY A 253 9.50 10.33 -53.97
CA GLY A 253 9.17 8.91 -54.03
C GLY A 253 9.93 8.09 -55.08
N PHE A 254 9.82 6.77 -54.95
CA PHE A 254 9.81 5.87 -56.10
C PHE A 254 9.13 4.54 -55.77
N SER A 255 8.12 4.23 -56.58
CA SER A 255 7.55 2.93 -56.98
C SER A 255 7.56 1.70 -56.06
N SER A 256 6.33 1.21 -55.90
CA SER A 256 5.94 -0.20 -55.91
C SER A 256 6.76 -1.09 -56.85
N ASN A 257 7.24 -2.22 -56.35
CA ASN A 257 6.99 -3.56 -56.89
C ASN A 257 7.30 -4.63 -55.84
#